data_AF-A0A1C6JIB2-F1
#
_entry.id   AF-A0A1C6JIB2-F1
#
_cell.length_a   1.000
_cell.length_b   1.000
_cell.length_c   1.000
_cell.angle_alpha   90.00
_cell.angle_beta   90.00
_cell.angle_gamma   90.00
#
_symmetry.space_group_name_H-M   'P 1'
#
loop_
_entity.id
_entity.type
_entity.pdbx_description
1 polymer ?
#
loop_
_entity_poly.entity_id
_entity_poly.type
_entity_poly.pdbx_seq_one_letter_code
_entity_poly.pdbx_strand_id
1 'polypeptide(L)'
;MHKILQELRAQMESSEDKCLAAGESGELLFSSQKQGIAPLLDLYQQYPGAAPYICDRVFGKAAVFVAALCGAREIFSFVASRPAIDLAAQLGLVLHCGREVPIITNRTGSGQCPIENSVMEVTTPEQAIPAIRARLAELADGSYKI
;
A
#
# COMPACT_ATOMS: atom_id res chain seq x y z
N MET A 1 2.95 -8.21 -15.74
CA MET A 1 2.98 -6.77 -15.45
C MET A 1 2.49 -5.96 -16.63
N HIS A 2 1.34 -5.31 -16.48
CA HIS A 2 0.73 -4.45 -17.51
C HIS A 2 1.64 -3.25 -17.88
N LYS A 3 1.49 -2.72 -19.10
CA LYS A 3 2.31 -1.60 -19.62
C LYS A 3 2.22 -0.34 -18.74
N ILE A 4 1.02 -0.01 -18.26
CA ILE A 4 0.81 1.15 -17.37
C ILE A 4 1.65 1.03 -16.09
N LEU A 5 1.77 -0.15 -15.49
CA LEU A 5 2.63 -0.33 -14.32
C LEU A 5 4.12 -0.23 -14.63
N GLN A 6 4.55 -0.61 -15.85
CA GLN A 6 5.94 -0.42 -16.27
C GLN A 6 6.27 1.08 -16.38
N GLU A 7 5.35 1.88 -16.91
CA GLU A 7 5.48 3.33 -17.01
C GLU A 7 5.48 4.01 -15.64
N LEU A 8 4.52 3.65 -14.77
CA LEU A 8 4.48 4.15 -13.39
C LEU A 8 5.74 3.80 -12.61
N ARG A 9 6.26 2.58 -12.76
CA ARG A 9 7.51 2.15 -12.15
C ARG A 9 8.68 3.01 -12.62
N ALA A 10 8.84 3.19 -13.94
CA ALA A 10 9.92 3.99 -14.50
C ALA A 10 9.86 5.45 -14.02
N GLN A 11 8.65 6.03 -13.97
CA GLN A 11 8.43 7.36 -13.41
C GLN A 11 8.85 7.41 -11.93
N MET A 12 8.40 6.44 -11.12
CA MET A 12 8.73 6.39 -9.70
C MET A 12 10.23 6.17 -9.44
N GLU A 13 10.97 5.47 -10.31
CA GLU A 13 12.44 5.33 -10.19
C GLU A 13 13.15 6.70 -10.27
N SER A 14 12.59 7.64 -11.04
CA SER A 14 13.11 9.00 -11.23
C SER A 14 12.47 10.07 -10.33
N SER A 15 11.55 9.71 -9.44
CA SER A 15 10.83 10.66 -8.58
C SER A 15 10.98 10.36 -7.08
N GLU A 16 10.68 11.34 -6.24
CA GLU A 16 10.62 11.16 -4.78
C GLU A 16 9.29 10.56 -4.30
N ASP A 17 8.37 10.27 -5.23
CA ASP A 17 7.05 9.75 -4.92
C ASP A 17 7.14 8.40 -4.21
N LYS A 18 6.22 8.23 -3.26
CA LYS A 18 6.05 7.01 -2.49
C LYS A 18 4.91 6.16 -3.04
N CYS A 19 3.90 6.79 -3.64
CA CYS A 19 2.79 6.15 -4.33
C CYS A 19 2.43 6.93 -5.59
N LEU A 20 2.22 6.22 -6.68
CA LEU A 20 1.62 6.71 -7.93
C LEU A 20 0.43 5.81 -8.27
N ALA A 21 -0.63 6.38 -8.83
CA ALA A 21 -1.72 5.61 -9.38
C ALA A 21 -2.20 6.19 -10.71
N ALA A 22 -2.52 5.30 -11.65
CA ALA A 22 -3.04 5.65 -12.97
C ALA A 22 -4.38 4.97 -13.22
N GLY A 23 -5.22 5.63 -14.03
CA GLY A 23 -6.51 5.10 -14.46
C GLY A 23 -6.37 4.06 -15.56
N GLU A 24 -7.51 3.61 -16.08
CA GLU A 24 -7.56 2.58 -17.12
C GLU A 24 -6.89 3.03 -18.43
N SER A 25 -6.94 4.32 -18.75
CA SER A 25 -6.32 4.87 -19.96
C SER A 25 -4.83 5.20 -19.80
N GLY A 26 -4.27 5.00 -18.59
CA GLY A 26 -2.88 5.30 -18.26
C GLY A 26 -2.63 6.74 -17.82
N GLU A 27 -3.67 7.55 -17.71
CA GLU A 27 -3.59 8.90 -17.15
C GLU A 27 -3.19 8.84 -15.67
N LEU A 28 -2.23 9.69 -15.26
CA LEU A 28 -1.83 9.79 -13.87
C LEU A 28 -2.98 10.40 -13.06
N LEU A 29 -3.61 9.58 -12.21
CA LEU A 29 -4.70 10.01 -11.34
C LEU A 29 -4.17 10.63 -10.05
N PHE A 30 -3.10 10.05 -9.50
CA PHE A 30 -2.63 10.39 -8.16
C PHE A 30 -1.11 10.23 -8.04
N SER A 31 -0.49 11.15 -7.32
CA SER A 31 0.89 11.05 -6.86
C SER A 31 1.01 11.57 -5.43
N SER A 32 1.89 10.97 -4.64
CA SER A 32 2.13 11.42 -3.27
C SER A 32 3.52 11.04 -2.77
N GLN A 33 4.13 12.00 -2.07
CA GLN A 33 5.40 11.85 -1.37
C GLN A 33 5.21 11.62 0.15
N LYS A 34 3.96 11.52 0.62
CA LYS A 34 3.66 11.28 2.03
C LYS A 34 4.22 9.92 2.48
N GLN A 35 4.48 9.82 3.78
CA GLN A 35 5.13 8.65 4.36
C GLN A 35 4.12 7.61 4.85
N GLY A 36 4.57 6.36 4.89
CA GLY A 36 3.77 5.24 5.43
C GLY A 36 2.54 4.95 4.57
N ILE A 37 1.43 4.61 5.22
CA ILE A 37 0.17 4.23 4.55
C ILE A 37 -0.65 5.43 4.05
N ALA A 38 -0.28 6.66 4.44
CA ALA A 38 -1.04 7.86 4.15
C ALA A 38 -1.33 8.07 2.65
N PRO A 39 -0.38 7.88 1.70
CA PRO A 39 -0.68 7.98 0.28
C PRO A 39 -1.84 7.10 -0.20
N LEU A 40 -1.88 5.83 0.24
CA LEU A 40 -2.93 4.90 -0.18
C LEU A 40 -4.29 5.24 0.44
N LEU A 41 -4.31 5.74 1.68
CA LEU A 41 -5.54 6.24 2.30
C LEU A 41 -6.09 7.48 1.58
N ASP A 42 -5.19 8.39 1.17
CA ASP A 42 -5.57 9.56 0.38
C ASP A 42 -6.14 9.14 -0.98
N LEU A 43 -5.48 8.20 -1.67
CA LEU A 43 -5.95 7.64 -2.94
C LEU A 43 -7.36 7.06 -2.79
N TYR A 44 -7.57 6.20 -1.79
CA TYR A 44 -8.86 5.58 -1.49
C TYR A 44 -9.96 6.63 -1.25
N GLN A 45 -9.64 7.69 -0.51
CA GLN A 45 -10.60 8.74 -0.16
C GLN A 45 -10.92 9.68 -1.33
N GLN A 46 -9.93 10.03 -2.13
CA GLN A 46 -10.07 11.04 -3.20
C GLN A 46 -10.62 10.43 -4.50
N TYR A 47 -10.37 9.14 -4.75
CA TYR A 47 -10.73 8.47 -6.00
C TYR A 47 -11.56 7.20 -5.75
N PRO A 48 -12.74 7.31 -5.11
CA PRO A 48 -13.58 6.15 -4.83
C PRO A 48 -14.03 5.47 -6.14
N GLY A 49 -13.82 4.16 -6.25
CA GLY A 49 -14.23 3.37 -7.40
C GLY A 49 -13.38 3.56 -8.67
N ALA A 50 -12.24 4.25 -8.59
CA ALA A 50 -11.40 4.51 -9.77
C ALA A 50 -10.75 3.25 -10.37
N ALA A 51 -10.66 2.16 -9.61
CA ALA A 51 -10.02 0.91 -10.00
C ALA A 51 -8.62 1.12 -10.66
N PRO A 52 -7.67 1.72 -9.93
CA PRO A 52 -6.41 2.17 -10.52
C PRO A 52 -5.37 1.04 -10.70
N TYR A 53 -4.39 1.30 -11.54
CA TYR A 53 -3.06 0.68 -11.46
C TYR A 53 -2.26 1.40 -10.39
N ILE A 54 -1.63 0.68 -9.46
CA ILE A 54 -0.92 1.28 -8.32
C ILE A 54 0.57 0.91 -8.36
N CYS A 55 1.44 1.90 -8.26
CA CYS A 55 2.87 1.71 -8.02
C CYS A 55 3.23 2.32 -6.66
N ASP A 56 3.89 1.54 -5.79
CA ASP A 56 4.27 1.99 -4.44
C ASP A 56 5.70 1.54 -4.10
N ARG A 57 6.41 2.27 -3.24
CA ARG A 57 7.76 1.89 -2.80
C ARG A 57 7.79 0.68 -1.88
N VAL A 58 6.85 0.57 -0.94
CA VAL A 58 6.84 -0.48 0.09
C VAL A 58 5.42 -0.96 0.36
N PHE A 59 5.15 -2.23 0.04
CA PHE A 59 3.83 -2.83 0.19
C PHE A 59 3.78 -3.83 1.36
N GLY A 60 2.98 -3.50 2.37
CA GLY A 60 2.68 -4.38 3.49
C GLY A 60 1.25 -4.91 3.47
N LYS A 61 0.91 -5.80 4.41
CA LYS A 61 -0.44 -6.39 4.52
C LYS A 61 -1.54 -5.32 4.57
N ALA A 62 -1.30 -4.22 5.27
CA ALA A 62 -2.23 -3.09 5.36
C ALA A 62 -2.47 -2.41 4.00
N ALA A 63 -1.41 -2.28 3.19
CA ALA A 63 -1.48 -1.67 1.86
C ALA A 63 -2.34 -2.50 0.90
N VAL A 64 -2.27 -3.84 1.01
CA VAL A 64 -3.10 -4.76 0.22
C VAL A 64 -4.59 -4.55 0.48
N PHE A 65 -5.00 -4.42 1.75
CA PHE A 65 -6.40 -4.15 2.07
C PHE A 65 -6.88 -2.81 1.49
N VAL A 66 -6.07 -1.75 1.61
CA VAL A 66 -6.44 -0.43 1.05
C VAL A 66 -6.54 -0.50 -0.48
N ALA A 67 -5.59 -1.17 -1.14
CA ALA A 67 -5.63 -1.36 -2.59
C ALA A 67 -6.84 -2.21 -3.05
N ALA A 68 -7.24 -3.21 -2.26
CA ALA A 68 -8.47 -3.97 -2.50
C ALA A 68 -9.70 -3.06 -2.48
N LEU A 69 -9.79 -2.17 -1.48
CA LEU A 69 -10.89 -1.19 -1.37
C LEU A 69 -10.88 -0.15 -2.49
N CYS A 70 -9.71 0.20 -3.03
CA CYS A 70 -9.60 1.02 -4.23
C CYS A 70 -10.08 0.30 -5.50
N GLY A 71 -10.30 -1.01 -5.45
CA GLY A 71 -10.57 -1.85 -6.63
C GLY A 71 -9.36 -1.95 -7.55
N ALA A 72 -8.14 -1.95 -7.00
CA ALA A 72 -6.91 -1.90 -7.79
C ALA A 72 -6.86 -3.03 -8.83
N ARG A 73 -6.55 -2.66 -10.08
CA ARG A 73 -6.46 -3.61 -11.21
C ARG A 73 -5.21 -4.47 -11.12
N GLU A 74 -4.10 -3.80 -10.85
CA GLU A 74 -2.79 -4.43 -10.73
C GLU A 74 -1.89 -3.52 -9.92
N ILE A 75 -0.97 -4.12 -9.17
CA ILE A 75 -0.10 -3.41 -8.23
C ILE A 75 1.35 -3.78 -8.55
N PHE A 76 2.24 -2.79 -8.56
CA PHE A 76 3.68 -3.00 -8.47
C PHE A 76 4.21 -2.37 -7.19
N SER A 77 5.12 -3.07 -6.52
CA SER A 77 5.94 -2.46 -5.48
C SER A 77 7.41 -2.82 -5.58
N PHE A 78 8.29 -1.90 -5.18
CA PHE A 78 9.72 -2.20 -5.14
C PHE A 78 10.06 -3.21 -4.05
N VAL A 79 9.36 -3.14 -2.90
CA VAL A 79 9.52 -4.07 -1.78
C VAL A 79 8.15 -4.50 -1.30
N ALA A 80 7.89 -5.80 -1.20
CA ALA A 80 6.65 -6.33 -0.62
C ALA A 80 6.95 -7.33 0.49
N SER A 81 6.14 -7.32 1.55
CA SER A 81 6.24 -8.35 2.59
C SER A 81 5.59 -9.66 2.15
N ARG A 82 6.09 -10.80 2.66
CA ARG A 82 5.48 -12.11 2.42
C ARG A 82 3.98 -12.14 2.75
N PRO A 83 3.52 -11.61 3.91
CA PRO A 83 2.09 -11.50 4.22
C PRO A 83 1.31 -10.66 3.20
N ALA A 84 1.91 -9.64 2.60
CA ALA A 84 1.26 -8.85 1.55
C ALA A 84 1.05 -9.66 0.28
N ILE A 85 2.07 -10.41 -0.15
CA ILE A 85 2.00 -11.27 -1.35
C ILE A 85 0.94 -12.36 -1.16
N ASP A 86 0.96 -13.05 -0.03
CA ASP A 86 0.01 -14.12 0.27
C ASP A 86 -1.44 -13.59 0.35
N LEU A 87 -1.65 -12.44 1.02
CA LEU A 87 -2.97 -11.82 1.10
C LEU A 87 -3.45 -11.31 -0.27
N ALA A 88 -2.57 -10.71 -1.08
CA ALA A 88 -2.94 -10.25 -2.42
C ALA A 88 -3.47 -11.42 -3.27
N ALA A 89 -2.77 -12.56 -3.24
CA ALA A 89 -3.21 -13.77 -3.92
C ALA A 89 -4.56 -14.29 -3.40
N GLN A 90 -4.78 -14.29 -2.07
CA GLN A 90 -6.05 -14.68 -1.46
C GLN A 90 -7.22 -13.78 -1.88
N LEU A 91 -6.98 -12.48 -2.04
CA LEU A 91 -7.98 -11.51 -2.49
C LEU A 91 -8.12 -11.43 -4.01
N GLY A 92 -7.38 -12.26 -4.77
CA GLY A 92 -7.39 -12.23 -6.24
C GLY A 92 -6.72 -10.99 -6.85
N LEU A 93 -5.90 -10.28 -6.08
CA LEU A 93 -5.13 -9.13 -6.55
C LEU A 93 -3.81 -9.57 -7.17
N VAL A 94 -3.43 -8.93 -8.27
CA VAL A 94 -2.13 -9.14 -8.91
C VAL A 94 -1.13 -8.15 -8.33
N LEU A 95 -0.25 -8.63 -7.45
CA LEU A 95 0.85 -7.87 -6.85
C LEU A 95 2.19 -8.34 -7.43
N HIS A 96 2.85 -7.46 -8.18
CA HIS A 96 4.23 -7.62 -8.60
C HIS A 96 5.17 -6.96 -7.58
N CYS A 97 6.28 -7.61 -7.25
CA CYS A 97 7.30 -7.02 -6.39
C CYS A 97 8.71 -7.13 -6.97
N GLY A 98 9.54 -6.10 -6.75
CA GLY A 98 10.97 -6.14 -7.07
C GLY A 98 11.76 -7.00 -6.08
N ARG A 99 11.44 -6.90 -4.79
CA ARG A 99 12.04 -7.69 -3.71
C ARG A 99 10.98 -8.11 -2.70
N GLU A 100 10.94 -9.40 -2.41
CA GLU A 100 10.17 -9.96 -1.30
C GLU A 100 10.99 -9.87 -0.01
N VAL A 101 10.33 -9.52 1.10
CA VAL A 101 10.90 -9.52 2.45
C VAL A 101 9.97 -10.26 3.43
N PRO A 102 10.46 -10.84 4.53
CA PRO A 102 9.58 -11.52 5.48
C PRO A 102 8.53 -10.60 6.11
N ILE A 103 8.93 -9.38 6.51
CA ILE A 103 8.08 -8.36 7.15
C ILE A 103 8.50 -6.96 6.70
N ILE A 104 7.61 -5.97 6.77
CA ILE A 104 8.00 -4.56 6.69
C ILE A 104 8.42 -4.10 8.09
N THR A 105 9.66 -3.65 8.24
CA THR A 105 10.16 -3.14 9.51
C THR A 105 9.70 -1.71 9.77
N ASN A 106 9.62 -1.33 11.04
CA ASN A 106 9.41 0.05 11.46
C ASN A 106 10.60 0.95 11.09
N ARG A 107 10.45 2.27 11.26
CA ARG A 107 11.49 3.26 10.89
C ARG A 107 12.77 3.13 11.71
N THR A 108 12.69 2.64 12.94
CA THR A 108 13.84 2.45 13.84
C THR A 108 14.57 1.13 13.60
N GLY A 109 14.01 0.24 12.76
CA GLY A 109 14.51 -1.12 12.54
C GLY A 109 14.39 -2.04 13.76
N SER A 110 13.67 -1.63 14.81
CA SER A 110 13.56 -2.39 16.07
C SER A 110 12.51 -3.50 16.04
N GLY A 111 11.66 -3.54 15.00
CA GLY A 111 10.57 -4.50 14.90
C GLY A 111 9.68 -4.28 13.69
N GLN A 112 8.54 -4.98 13.66
CA GLN A 112 7.54 -4.87 12.59
C GLN A 112 6.89 -3.48 12.56
N CYS A 113 6.55 -3.02 11.36
CA CYS A 113 5.84 -1.78 11.14
C CYS A 113 4.55 -1.73 11.98
N PRO A 114 4.32 -0.66 12.77
CA PRO A 114 3.10 -0.53 13.57
C PRO A 114 1.82 -0.62 12.74
N ILE A 115 1.86 -0.14 11.49
CA ILE A 115 0.71 -0.22 10.59
C ILE A 115 0.45 -1.66 10.15
N GLU A 116 1.48 -2.45 9.85
CA GLU A 116 1.28 -3.88 9.58
C GLU A 116 0.74 -4.62 10.82
N ASN A 117 1.23 -4.27 12.02
CA ASN A 117 0.72 -4.82 13.28
C ASN A 117 -0.78 -4.57 13.48
N SER A 118 -1.31 -3.44 12.98
CA SER A 118 -2.74 -3.11 13.15
C SER A 118 -3.68 -4.04 12.39
N VAL A 119 -3.17 -4.78 11.39
CA VAL A 119 -3.98 -5.64 10.51
C VAL A 119 -3.57 -7.11 10.55
N MET A 120 -2.79 -7.55 11.55
CA MET A 120 -2.38 -8.96 11.63
C MET A 120 -3.57 -9.91 11.74
N GLU A 121 -4.53 -9.59 12.61
CA GLU A 121 -5.74 -10.38 12.82
C GLU A 121 -6.91 -9.97 11.90
N VAL A 122 -6.71 -8.95 11.06
CA VAL A 122 -7.73 -8.51 10.11
C VAL A 122 -7.78 -9.47 8.93
N THR A 123 -9.00 -9.85 8.55
CA THR A 123 -9.27 -10.82 7.47
C THR A 123 -10.07 -10.23 6.31
N THR A 124 -10.75 -9.10 6.50
CA THR A 124 -11.50 -8.44 5.42
C THR A 124 -11.03 -7.00 5.17
N PRO A 125 -11.07 -6.51 3.92
CA PRO A 125 -10.69 -5.13 3.59
C PRO A 125 -11.46 -4.07 4.39
N GLU A 126 -12.74 -4.27 4.67
CA GLU A 126 -13.62 -3.32 5.36
C GLU A 126 -13.21 -3.08 6.81
N GLN A 127 -12.65 -4.10 7.46
CA GLN A 127 -12.13 -4.03 8.82
C GLN A 127 -10.78 -3.30 8.90
N ALA A 128 -10.04 -3.21 7.79
CA ALA A 128 -8.68 -2.68 7.79
C ALA A 128 -8.64 -1.16 8.01
N ILE A 129 -9.53 -0.38 7.40
CA ILE A 129 -9.50 1.09 7.52
C ILE A 129 -9.67 1.56 8.97
N PRO A 130 -10.66 1.08 9.76
CA PRO A 130 -10.76 1.42 11.17
C PRO A 130 -9.51 1.05 11.98
N ALA A 131 -8.96 -0.16 11.77
CA ALA A 131 -7.78 -0.63 12.49
C ALA A 131 -6.54 0.21 12.18
N ILE A 132 -6.32 0.54 10.91
CA ILE A 132 -5.22 1.42 10.46
C ILE A 132 -5.38 2.82 11.05
N ARG A 133 -6.59 3.40 11.01
CA ARG A 133 -6.85 4.75 11.54
C ARG A 133 -6.65 4.82 13.05
N ALA A 134 -7.11 3.81 13.79
CA ALA A 134 -6.87 3.70 15.23
C ALA A 134 -5.36 3.69 15.53
N ARG A 135 -4.60 2.85 14.83
CA ARG A 135 -3.14 2.79 14.99
C ARG A 135 -2.44 4.10 14.63
N LEU A 136 -2.90 4.80 13.59
CA LEU A 136 -2.36 6.11 13.23
C LEU A 136 -2.61 7.15 14.33
N ALA A 137 -3.77 7.12 14.99
CA ALA A 137 -4.07 7.98 16.12
C ALA A 137 -3.14 7.69 17.31
N GLU A 138 -2.95 6.41 17.66
CA GLU A 138 -2.05 5.98 18.75
C GLU A 138 -0.58 6.39 18.50
N LEU A 139 -0.15 6.41 17.23
CA LEU A 139 1.18 6.88 16.84
C LEU A 139 1.30 8.40 16.92
N ALA A 140 0.22 9.13 16.64
CA ALA A 140 0.18 10.59 16.66
C ALA A 140 0.13 11.15 18.09
N ASP A 141 -0.57 10.49 19.00
CA ASP A 141 -0.64 10.86 20.42
C ASP A 141 0.46 10.23 21.29
N GLY A 142 1.26 9.32 20.72
CA GLY A 142 2.38 8.67 21.38
C GLY A 142 2.00 7.52 22.32
N SER A 143 0.75 7.07 22.32
CA SER A 143 0.29 5.94 23.12
C SER A 143 0.76 4.58 22.59
N TYR A 144 1.11 4.49 21.30
CA TYR A 144 1.69 3.27 20.73
C TYR A 144 3.19 3.12 21.09
N LYS A 145 3.54 2.02 21.76
CA LYS A 145 4.92 1.68 22.08
C LYS A 145 5.52 0.82 20.96
N ILE A 146 6.60 1.31 20.35
CA ILE A 146 7.37 0.66 19.27
C ILE A 146 8.37 -0.34 19.84
#